data_AF-A0A1E3VKR0-F1
#
_entry.id   AF-A0A1E3VKR0-F1
#
_cell.length_a   1.000
_cell.length_b   1.000
_cell.length_c   1.000
_cell.angle_alpha   90.00
_cell.angle_beta   90.00
_cell.angle_gamma   90.00
#
_symmetry.space_group_name_H-M   'P 1'
#
loop_
_entity.id
_entity.type
_entity.pdbx_description
1 polymer ?
#
loop_
_entity_poly.entity_id
_entity_poly.type
_entity_poly.pdbx_seq_one_letter_code
_entity_poly.pdbx_strand_id
1 'polypeptide(L)'
;MSNEKELLKLDDYRRVFCGLLSRQVRLIDVAIHSILKRDEFEGDQQVEVQTILLMLQGMGVSAHSILNLSQTINMGVRDCYGIARTVVETGINIAYIVAGGSDTVQKARRHAEQKTFRDLNRTAVIGPFMFKAARLGPLPDASAIPGLKEALDEFTNKKGREIRSWTNDNIDDRLHQIEERFPGGTLLFAGALAQVYRYSSEILHGTYFGSIYFWTGGSKRPSNRAETEWVLFSTHLVSVISACLFAIRAVIEILERHYGMVETKEENARILELLVETVEEHLVHLSPEDFFGPA
;
A
#
# COMPACT_ATOMS: atom_id res chain seq x y z
N MET A 1 -23.08 11.27 -29.49
CA MET A 1 -22.15 12.39 -29.71
C MET A 1 -21.74 13.13 -28.43
N SER A 2 -22.60 13.38 -27.42
CA SER A 2 -22.12 13.97 -26.14
C SER A 2 -21.34 12.96 -25.28
N ASN A 3 -21.88 11.75 -25.11
CA ASN A 3 -21.26 10.68 -24.31
C ASN A 3 -19.81 10.34 -24.76
N GLU A 4 -19.53 10.32 -26.06
CA GLU A 4 -18.20 9.97 -26.57
C GLU A 4 -17.15 11.05 -26.28
N LYS A 5 -17.54 12.33 -26.29
CA LYS A 5 -16.66 13.44 -25.90
C LYS A 5 -16.38 13.46 -24.40
N GLU A 6 -17.37 13.08 -23.58
CA GLU A 6 -17.21 12.96 -22.13
C GLU A 6 -16.28 11.79 -21.78
N LEU A 7 -16.41 10.65 -22.45
CA LEU A 7 -15.51 9.50 -22.27
C LEU A 7 -14.06 9.81 -22.67
N LEU A 8 -13.86 10.59 -23.75
CA LEU A 8 -12.53 11.09 -24.14
C LEU A 8 -11.89 11.95 -23.03
N LYS A 9 -12.69 12.80 -22.36
CA LYS A 9 -12.20 13.61 -21.22
C LYS A 9 -11.79 12.74 -20.03
N LEU A 10 -12.53 11.68 -19.73
CA LEU A 10 -12.17 10.77 -18.63
C LEU A 10 -10.85 10.05 -18.88
N ASP A 11 -10.57 9.64 -20.13
CA ASP A 11 -9.27 9.04 -20.45
C ASP A 11 -8.12 10.05 -20.32
N ASP A 12 -8.34 11.31 -20.69
CA ASP A 12 -7.34 12.37 -20.49
C ASP A 12 -7.06 12.59 -18.99
N TYR A 13 -8.08 12.67 -18.14
CA TYR A 13 -7.88 12.78 -16.69
C TYR A 13 -7.19 11.53 -16.12
N ARG A 14 -7.58 10.33 -16.55
CA ARG A 14 -6.90 9.09 -16.19
C ARG A 14 -5.41 9.17 -16.49
N ARG A 15 -5.03 9.67 -17.67
CA ARG A 15 -3.61 9.84 -18.05
C ARG A 15 -2.88 10.80 -17.10
N VAL A 16 -3.52 11.89 -16.69
CA VAL A 16 -2.93 12.82 -15.70
C VAL A 16 -2.69 12.11 -14.37
N PHE A 17 -3.71 11.47 -13.79
CA PHE A 17 -3.58 10.75 -12.51
C PHE A 17 -2.54 9.62 -12.58
N CYS A 18 -2.54 8.82 -13.64
CA CYS A 18 -1.53 7.78 -13.84
C CYS A 18 -0.13 8.37 -14.05
N GLY A 19 -0.03 9.53 -14.71
CA GLY A 19 1.22 10.27 -14.88
C GLY A 19 1.79 10.75 -13.55
N LEU A 20 0.95 11.29 -12.66
CA LEU A 20 1.34 11.68 -11.30
C LEU A 20 1.82 10.48 -10.49
N LEU A 21 1.07 9.37 -10.48
CA LEU A 21 1.51 8.16 -9.79
C LEU A 21 2.82 7.61 -10.37
N SER A 22 2.98 7.62 -11.70
CA SER A 22 4.21 7.20 -12.35
C SER A 22 5.42 8.05 -11.93
N ARG A 23 5.25 9.37 -11.79
CA ARG A 23 6.28 10.27 -11.24
C ARG A 23 6.60 9.91 -9.79
N GLN A 24 5.59 9.71 -8.96
CA GLN A 24 5.76 9.36 -7.55
C GLN A 24 6.47 8.01 -7.37
N VAL A 25 6.17 7.02 -8.22
CA VAL A 25 6.83 5.70 -8.19
C VAL A 25 8.32 5.82 -8.54
N ARG A 26 8.69 6.67 -9.51
CA ARG A 26 10.11 6.94 -9.81
C ARG A 26 10.88 7.52 -8.62
N LEU A 27 10.21 8.25 -7.73
CA LEU A 27 10.85 8.75 -6.51
C LEU A 27 11.22 7.64 -5.53
N ILE A 28 10.54 6.48 -5.57
CA ILE A 28 10.97 5.29 -4.82
C ILE A 28 12.34 4.82 -5.31
N ASP A 29 12.54 4.75 -6.63
CA ASP A 29 13.83 4.38 -7.20
C ASP A 29 14.91 5.41 -6.84
N VAL A 30 14.62 6.71 -6.96
CA VAL A 30 15.56 7.76 -6.55
C VAL A 30 15.92 7.62 -5.07
N ALA A 31 14.93 7.36 -4.20
CA ALA A 31 15.18 7.15 -2.78
C ALA A 31 16.06 5.94 -2.50
N ILE A 32 15.79 4.80 -3.15
CA ILE A 32 16.62 3.59 -3.06
C ILE A 32 18.07 3.91 -3.45
N HIS A 33 18.28 4.59 -4.58
CA HIS A 33 19.63 4.93 -5.04
C HIS A 33 20.33 5.94 -4.15
N SER A 34 19.62 6.94 -3.61
CA SER A 34 20.18 7.92 -2.69
C SER A 34 20.59 7.30 -1.36
N ILE A 35 19.85 6.31 -0.86
CA ILE A 35 20.22 5.57 0.36
C ILE A 35 21.42 4.66 0.06
N LEU A 36 21.41 3.92 -1.06
CA LEU A 36 22.49 2.97 -1.40
C LEU A 36 23.85 3.62 -1.67
N LYS A 37 23.88 4.89 -2.11
CA LYS A 37 25.13 5.63 -2.37
C LYS A 37 25.86 6.07 -1.10
N ARG A 38 25.28 5.82 0.08
CA ARG A 38 25.88 6.19 1.36
C ARG A 38 26.69 5.02 1.88
N ASP A 39 27.99 5.24 2.01
CA ASP A 39 28.95 4.25 2.53
C ASP A 39 29.04 4.24 4.06
N GLU A 40 28.17 4.97 4.75
CA GLU A 40 28.26 5.25 6.19
C GLU A 40 27.49 4.27 7.10
N PHE A 41 26.70 3.36 6.53
CA PHE A 41 25.85 2.45 7.31
C PHE A 41 26.61 1.21 7.77
N GLU A 42 26.82 1.10 9.09
CA GLU A 42 27.45 -0.05 9.73
C GLU A 42 26.52 -0.70 10.77
N GLY A 43 26.75 -1.99 11.05
CA GLY A 43 26.03 -2.73 12.09
C GLY A 43 24.50 -2.68 11.94
N ASP A 44 23.81 -2.27 13.00
CA ASP A 44 22.35 -2.19 13.05
C ASP A 44 21.75 -1.27 11.99
N GLN A 45 22.43 -0.17 11.64
CA GLN A 45 21.96 0.76 10.60
C GLN A 45 21.97 0.10 9.23
N GLN A 46 22.96 -0.74 8.94
CA GLN A 46 23.01 -1.50 7.70
C GLN A 46 21.83 -2.49 7.61
N VAL A 47 21.50 -3.15 8.72
CA VAL A 47 20.37 -4.09 8.82
C VAL A 47 19.03 -3.36 8.62
N GLU A 48 18.88 -2.18 9.22
CA GLU A 48 17.73 -1.30 9.04
C GLU A 48 17.55 -0.91 7.57
N VAL A 49 18.60 -0.35 6.96
CA VAL A 49 18.60 0.09 5.57
C VAL A 49 18.23 -1.06 4.62
N GLN A 50 18.86 -2.24 4.77
CA GLN A 50 18.52 -3.41 3.94
C GLN A 50 17.05 -3.80 4.05
N THR A 51 16.49 -3.76 5.26
CA THR A 51 15.08 -4.09 5.52
C THR A 51 14.15 -3.09 4.82
N ILE A 52 14.43 -1.79 4.97
CA ILE A 52 13.65 -0.71 4.36
C ILE A 52 13.73 -0.76 2.84
N LEU A 53 14.92 -0.97 2.26
CA LEU A 53 15.11 -1.03 0.81
C LEU A 53 14.31 -2.17 0.17
N LEU A 54 14.26 -3.35 0.80
CA LEU A 54 13.44 -4.47 0.31
C LEU A 54 11.94 -4.14 0.35
N MET A 55 11.48 -3.47 1.40
CA MET A 55 10.09 -3.07 1.53
C MET A 55 9.72 -1.95 0.54
N LEU A 56 10.62 -0.99 0.30
CA LEU A 56 10.45 0.04 -0.73
C LEU A 56 10.31 -0.58 -2.12
N GLN A 57 11.13 -1.57 -2.45
CA GLN A 57 10.99 -2.32 -3.70
C GLN A 57 9.61 -2.98 -3.81
N GLY A 58 9.14 -3.64 -2.75
CA GLY A 58 7.80 -4.24 -2.70
C GLY A 58 6.67 -3.22 -2.89
N MET A 59 6.81 -2.03 -2.28
CA MET A 59 5.88 -0.92 -2.44
C MET A 59 5.86 -0.41 -3.89
N GLY A 60 7.03 -0.22 -4.50
CA GLY A 60 7.18 0.19 -5.90
C GLY A 60 6.58 -0.80 -6.89
N VAL A 61 6.82 -2.10 -6.71
CA VAL A 61 6.22 -3.18 -7.53
C VAL A 61 4.69 -3.17 -7.44
N SER A 62 4.15 -2.97 -6.23
CA SER A 62 2.70 -2.87 -6.03
C SER A 62 2.12 -1.64 -6.77
N ALA A 63 2.77 -0.48 -6.66
CA ALA A 63 2.34 0.72 -7.35
C ALA A 63 2.45 0.60 -8.89
N HIS A 64 3.48 -0.07 -9.41
CA HIS A 64 3.58 -0.41 -10.83
C HIS A 64 2.45 -1.33 -11.31
N SER A 65 2.03 -2.29 -10.47
CA SER A 65 0.91 -3.16 -10.79
C SER A 65 -0.40 -2.38 -10.95
N ILE A 66 -0.62 -1.36 -10.11
CA ILE A 66 -1.75 -0.43 -10.26
C ILE A 66 -1.67 0.32 -11.58
N LEU A 67 -0.51 0.90 -11.92
CA LEU A 67 -0.31 1.62 -13.19
C LEU A 67 -0.63 0.75 -14.41
N ASN A 68 -0.29 -0.54 -14.37
CA ASN A 68 -0.59 -1.48 -15.44
C ASN A 68 -2.09 -1.77 -15.54
N LEU A 69 -2.76 -1.97 -14.40
CA LEU A 69 -4.20 -2.21 -14.35
C LEU A 69 -5.03 -0.96 -14.66
N SER A 70 -4.45 0.24 -14.54
CA SER A 70 -5.09 1.53 -14.82
C SER A 70 -4.69 2.16 -16.16
N GLN A 71 -4.16 1.37 -17.10
CA GLN A 71 -3.84 1.85 -18.46
C GLN A 71 -5.08 2.28 -19.24
N THR A 72 -6.25 1.72 -18.91
CA THR A 72 -7.56 2.10 -19.45
C THR A 72 -8.59 2.08 -18.32
N ILE A 73 -9.72 2.76 -18.49
CA ILE A 73 -10.82 2.73 -17.53
C ILE A 73 -11.57 1.41 -17.74
N ASN A 74 -11.29 0.42 -16.89
CA ASN A 74 -11.92 -0.90 -16.98
C ASN A 74 -12.07 -1.56 -15.60
N MET A 75 -12.60 -2.79 -15.58
CA MET A 75 -12.91 -3.53 -14.36
C MET A 75 -11.67 -3.93 -13.54
N GLY A 76 -10.47 -3.86 -14.11
CA GLY A 76 -9.19 -4.09 -13.41
C GLY A 76 -8.94 -3.12 -12.26
N VAL A 77 -9.58 -1.94 -12.27
CA VAL A 77 -9.58 -0.99 -11.14
C VAL A 77 -10.10 -1.65 -9.85
N ARG A 78 -10.95 -2.67 -9.94
CA ARG A 78 -11.42 -3.45 -8.78
C ARG A 78 -10.24 -4.04 -8.01
N ASP A 79 -9.31 -4.66 -8.71
CA ASP A 79 -8.17 -5.36 -8.10
C ASP A 79 -7.13 -4.37 -7.58
N CYS A 80 -7.09 -3.15 -8.13
CA CYS A 80 -6.26 -2.07 -7.61
C CYS A 80 -6.59 -1.69 -6.16
N TYR A 81 -7.80 -1.91 -5.65
CA TYR A 81 -8.10 -1.65 -4.23
C TYR A 81 -7.26 -2.52 -3.30
N GLY A 82 -7.09 -3.81 -3.63
CA GLY A 82 -6.26 -4.72 -2.86
C GLY A 82 -4.80 -4.31 -2.89
N ILE A 83 -4.31 -3.96 -4.07
CA ILE A 83 -2.92 -3.54 -4.28
C ILE A 83 -2.65 -2.18 -3.62
N ALA A 84 -3.59 -1.24 -3.68
CA ALA A 84 -3.47 0.06 -3.02
C ALA A 84 -3.39 -0.11 -1.50
N ARG A 85 -4.21 -0.98 -0.90
CA ARG A 85 -4.09 -1.32 0.52
C ARG A 85 -2.70 -1.87 0.85
N THR A 86 -2.13 -2.72 -0.01
CA THR A 86 -0.75 -3.20 0.15
C THR A 86 0.26 -2.05 0.12
N VAL A 87 0.14 -1.10 -0.81
CA VAL A 87 1.01 0.10 -0.86
C VAL A 87 0.90 0.89 0.43
N VAL A 88 -0.31 1.20 0.90
CA VAL A 88 -0.55 1.98 2.12
C VAL A 88 0.03 1.28 3.36
N GLU A 89 -0.30 0.00 3.57
CA GLU A 89 0.19 -0.76 4.73
C GLU A 89 1.71 -0.96 4.70
N THR A 90 2.29 -1.19 3.51
CA THR A 90 3.75 -1.28 3.36
C THR A 90 4.40 0.05 3.72
N GLY A 91 3.84 1.17 3.25
CA GLY A 91 4.35 2.51 3.58
C GLY A 91 4.27 2.83 5.07
N ILE A 92 3.16 2.50 5.73
CA ILE A 92 3.01 2.64 7.18
C ILE A 92 4.04 1.76 7.90
N ASN A 93 4.25 0.52 7.47
CA ASN A 93 5.24 -0.37 8.08
C ASN A 93 6.68 0.15 7.91
N ILE A 94 7.03 0.69 6.73
CA ILE A 94 8.34 1.33 6.51
C ILE A 94 8.52 2.48 7.50
N ALA A 95 7.56 3.41 7.54
CA ALA A 95 7.60 4.56 8.43
C ALA A 95 7.68 4.17 9.91
N TYR A 96 6.93 3.15 10.32
CA TYR A 96 6.91 2.65 11.69
C TYR A 96 8.23 1.95 12.08
N ILE A 97 8.82 1.19 11.16
CA ILE A 97 10.16 0.61 11.36
C ILE A 97 11.20 1.71 11.53
N VAL A 98 11.19 2.72 10.65
CA VAL A 98 12.09 3.88 10.71
C VAL A 98 11.90 4.68 12.01
N ALA A 99 10.66 4.82 12.48
CA ALA A 99 10.36 5.53 13.72
C ALA A 99 10.83 4.77 14.97
N GLY A 100 10.66 3.44 14.98
CA GLY A 100 11.04 2.58 16.10
C GLY A 100 12.52 2.16 16.14
N GLY A 101 13.26 2.34 15.04
CA GLY A 101 14.70 2.04 14.97
C GLY A 101 15.05 0.56 15.10
N SER A 102 16.26 0.27 15.60
CA SER A 102 16.87 -1.08 15.60
C SER A 102 15.95 -2.15 16.22
N ASP A 103 15.32 -1.89 17.37
CA ASP A 103 14.47 -2.87 18.04
C ASP A 103 13.29 -3.33 17.17
N THR A 104 12.64 -2.38 16.48
CA THR A 104 11.52 -2.65 15.59
C THR A 104 11.97 -3.38 14.32
N VAL A 105 13.12 -3.00 13.75
CA VAL A 105 13.76 -3.70 12.63
C VAL A 105 14.03 -5.16 12.99
N GLN A 106 14.70 -5.39 14.12
CA GLN A 106 15.08 -6.74 14.55
C GLN A 106 13.85 -7.61 14.82
N LYS A 107 12.79 -7.03 15.41
CA LYS A 107 11.51 -7.73 15.60
C LYS A 107 10.87 -8.12 14.27
N ALA A 108 10.83 -7.22 13.29
CA ALA A 108 10.31 -7.50 11.96
C ALA A 108 11.10 -8.64 11.26
N ARG A 109 12.42 -8.65 11.39
CA ARG A 109 13.28 -9.71 10.83
C ARG A 109 13.06 -11.06 11.51
N ARG A 110 13.01 -11.12 12.84
CA ARG A 110 12.68 -12.35 13.58
C ARG A 110 11.30 -12.89 13.19
N HIS A 111 10.31 -12.02 12.97
CA HIS A 111 9.01 -12.45 12.46
C HIS A 111 9.11 -13.08 11.07
N ALA A 112 9.87 -12.47 10.16
CA ALA A 112 10.08 -13.02 8.82
C ALA A 112 10.81 -14.37 8.86
N GLU A 113 11.83 -14.53 9.71
CA GLU A 113 12.59 -15.76 9.89
C GLU A 113 11.71 -16.90 10.42
N GLN A 114 10.95 -16.66 11.49
CA GLN A 114 10.07 -17.70 12.04
C GLN A 114 8.94 -18.07 11.06
N LYS A 115 8.39 -17.09 10.33
CA LYS A 115 7.38 -17.35 9.28
C LYS A 115 7.95 -18.25 8.19
N THR A 116 9.13 -17.90 7.68
CA THR A 116 9.82 -18.65 6.63
C THR A 116 10.09 -20.08 7.07
N PHE A 117 10.56 -20.26 8.32
CA PHE A 117 10.80 -21.60 8.86
C PHE A 117 9.52 -22.42 9.01
N ARG A 118 8.43 -21.84 9.54
CA ARG A 118 7.14 -22.53 9.68
C ARG A 118 6.54 -22.91 8.33
N ASP A 119 6.72 -22.10 7.31
CA ASP A 119 6.24 -22.38 5.95
C ASP A 119 6.96 -23.55 5.27
N LEU A 120 8.13 -23.98 5.77
CA LEU A 120 8.79 -25.22 5.32
C LEU A 120 7.95 -26.47 5.63
N ASN A 121 7.03 -26.41 6.59
CA ASN A 121 6.16 -27.53 6.96
C ASN A 121 4.85 -27.02 7.58
N ARG A 122 4.01 -26.44 6.73
CA ARG A 122 2.74 -25.85 7.14
C ARG A 122 1.59 -26.85 7.02
N THR A 123 0.80 -26.95 8.08
CA THR A 123 -0.47 -27.69 8.08
C THR A 123 -1.62 -26.71 8.30
N ALA A 124 -2.66 -26.80 7.48
CA ALA A 124 -3.88 -26.01 7.59
C ALA A 124 -5.09 -26.94 7.71
N VAL A 125 -5.93 -26.68 8.71
CA VAL A 125 -7.22 -27.36 8.89
C VAL A 125 -8.31 -26.38 8.48
N ILE A 126 -9.09 -26.74 7.46
CA ILE A 126 -10.15 -25.90 6.87
C ILE A 126 -11.44 -26.73 6.83
N GLY A 127 -12.36 -26.45 7.74
CA GLY A 127 -13.55 -27.29 7.93
C GLY A 127 -13.15 -28.74 8.21
N PRO A 128 -13.66 -29.72 7.45
CA PRO A 128 -13.29 -31.14 7.62
C PRO A 128 -11.95 -31.52 6.94
N PHE A 129 -11.31 -30.60 6.23
CA PHE A 129 -10.13 -30.90 5.41
C PHE A 129 -8.83 -30.53 6.12
N MET A 130 -7.80 -31.35 5.94
CA MET A 130 -6.43 -31.06 6.33
C MET A 130 -5.56 -30.95 5.08
N PHE A 131 -4.92 -29.80 4.92
CA PHE A 131 -3.93 -29.55 3.87
C PHE A 131 -2.55 -29.46 4.49
N LYS A 132 -1.56 -30.10 3.88
CA LYS A 132 -0.17 -30.01 4.28
C LYS A 132 0.67 -29.54 3.10
N ALA A 133 1.37 -28.43 3.29
CA ALA A 133 2.39 -27.93 2.38
C ALA A 133 3.73 -28.08 3.08
N ALA A 134 4.62 -28.93 2.53
CA ALA A 134 5.92 -29.20 3.12
C ALA A 134 6.99 -29.20 2.06
N ARG A 135 8.17 -28.69 2.42
CA ARG A 135 9.40 -28.79 1.63
C ARG A 135 9.72 -30.25 1.35
N LEU A 136 10.23 -30.52 0.16
CA LEU A 136 10.82 -31.81 -0.19
C LEU A 136 12.21 -31.94 0.48
N GLY A 137 12.40 -33.00 1.25
CA GLY A 137 13.65 -33.27 1.99
C GLY A 137 13.55 -33.00 3.49
N PRO A 138 14.64 -33.24 4.26
CA PRO A 138 14.65 -33.04 5.70
C PRO A 138 14.48 -31.57 6.05
N LEU A 139 13.73 -31.29 7.12
CA LEU A 139 13.69 -29.96 7.70
C LEU A 139 15.04 -29.64 8.34
N PRO A 140 15.56 -28.41 8.17
CA PRO A 140 16.74 -27.99 8.92
C PRO A 140 16.44 -28.04 10.42
N ASP A 141 17.45 -28.42 11.21
CA ASP A 141 17.36 -28.36 12.66
C ASP A 141 17.26 -26.90 13.10
N ALA A 142 16.17 -26.55 13.79
CA ALA A 142 15.94 -25.18 14.25
C ALA A 142 17.05 -24.71 15.21
N SER A 143 17.64 -25.62 15.98
CA SER A 143 18.73 -25.29 16.91
C SER A 143 20.06 -24.98 16.22
N ALA A 144 20.19 -25.37 14.94
CA ALA A 144 21.36 -25.08 14.12
C ALA A 144 21.28 -23.73 13.39
N ILE A 145 20.13 -23.04 13.45
CA ILE A 145 19.92 -21.74 12.81
C ILE A 145 20.03 -20.65 13.91
N PRO A 146 21.04 -19.76 13.86
CA PRO A 146 21.21 -18.72 14.86
C PRO A 146 19.97 -17.83 14.99
N GLY A 147 19.53 -17.57 16.23
CA GLY A 147 18.40 -16.68 16.53
C GLY A 147 17.00 -17.24 16.25
N LEU A 148 16.90 -18.39 15.57
CA LEU A 148 15.60 -18.94 15.16
C LEU A 148 14.78 -19.44 16.34
N LYS A 149 15.42 -20.00 17.37
CA LYS A 149 14.70 -20.47 18.56
C LYS A 149 14.04 -19.30 19.28
N GLU A 150 14.78 -18.22 19.47
CA GLU A 150 14.30 -16.98 20.07
C GLU A 150 13.14 -16.39 19.26
N ALA A 151 13.26 -16.37 17.93
CA ALA A 151 12.20 -15.93 17.03
C ALA A 151 10.94 -16.82 17.11
N LEU A 152 11.11 -18.15 17.16
CA LEU A 152 10.00 -19.09 17.32
C LEU A 152 9.28 -18.91 18.65
N ASP A 153 10.03 -18.73 19.74
CA ASP A 153 9.50 -18.52 21.08
C ASP A 153 8.75 -17.19 21.19
N GLU A 154 9.30 -16.09 20.64
CA GLU A 154 8.66 -14.77 20.60
C GLU A 154 7.29 -14.79 19.90
N PHE A 155 7.18 -15.51 18.79
CA PHE A 155 5.96 -15.60 17.99
C PHE A 155 5.15 -16.87 18.25
N THR A 156 5.28 -17.48 19.43
CA THR A 156 4.44 -18.58 19.91
C THR A 156 3.70 -18.17 21.17
N ASN A 157 2.37 -18.25 21.16
CA ASN A 157 1.60 -17.97 22.37
C ASN A 157 1.69 -19.11 23.39
N LYS A 158 1.24 -18.85 24.63
CA LYS A 158 1.23 -19.83 25.73
C LYS A 158 0.52 -21.15 25.42
N LYS A 159 -0.31 -21.21 24.37
CA LYS A 159 -1.02 -22.42 23.91
C LYS A 159 -0.27 -23.15 22.78
N GLY A 160 0.98 -22.77 22.50
CA GLY A 160 1.79 -23.35 21.42
C GLY A 160 1.34 -22.93 20.01
N ARG A 161 0.45 -21.93 19.88
CA ARG A 161 -0.04 -21.46 18.58
C ARG A 161 0.76 -20.26 18.12
N GLU A 162 0.99 -20.21 16.81
CA GLU A 162 1.65 -19.10 16.14
C GLU A 162 0.91 -17.77 16.37
N ILE A 163 1.67 -16.74 16.72
CA ILE A 163 1.25 -15.34 16.69
C ILE A 163 1.44 -14.84 15.27
N ARG A 164 0.34 -14.59 14.55
CA ARG A 164 0.39 -14.28 13.11
C ARG A 164 0.90 -12.87 12.83
N SER A 165 0.57 -11.92 13.69
CA SER A 165 1.00 -10.53 13.55
C SER A 165 2.47 -10.38 13.94
N TRP A 166 3.19 -9.53 13.22
CA TRP A 166 4.59 -9.24 13.50
C TRP A 166 4.76 -8.18 14.60
N THR A 167 3.73 -7.37 14.83
CA THR A 167 3.62 -6.40 15.92
C THR A 167 2.29 -6.53 16.65
N ASN A 168 2.24 -6.09 17.91
CA ASN A 168 1.01 -6.01 18.70
C ASN A 168 0.26 -4.68 18.45
N ASP A 169 0.94 -3.72 17.82
CA ASP A 169 0.43 -2.37 17.58
C ASP A 169 -0.54 -2.40 16.41
N ASN A 170 -1.72 -1.81 16.62
CA ASN A 170 -2.69 -1.62 15.54
C ASN A 170 -2.23 -0.47 14.60
N ILE A 171 -3.04 -0.11 13.59
CA ILE A 171 -2.66 1.00 12.68
C ILE A 171 -2.52 2.32 13.43
N ASP A 172 -3.43 2.64 14.33
CA ASP A 172 -3.43 3.89 15.08
C ASP A 172 -2.22 3.96 16.02
N ASP A 173 -1.88 2.85 16.69
CA ASP A 173 -0.69 2.76 17.55
C ASP A 173 0.60 3.01 16.74
N ARG A 174 0.69 2.42 15.53
CA ARG A 174 1.82 2.63 14.61
C ARG A 174 1.91 4.08 14.15
N LEU A 175 0.78 4.70 13.79
CA LEU A 175 0.73 6.10 13.38
C LEU A 175 1.14 7.03 14.54
N HIS A 176 0.67 6.79 15.77
CA HIS A 176 1.10 7.59 16.91
C HIS A 176 2.63 7.57 17.10
N GLN A 177 3.26 6.39 17.02
CA GLN A 177 4.73 6.30 17.14
C GLN A 177 5.46 7.00 15.98
N ILE A 178 4.91 6.93 14.76
CA ILE A 178 5.46 7.68 13.62
C ILE A 178 5.36 9.19 13.89
N GLU A 179 4.21 9.67 14.36
CA GLU A 179 3.96 11.09 14.61
C GLU A 179 4.86 11.64 15.74
N GLU A 180 5.08 10.86 16.80
CA GLU A 180 6.00 11.21 17.89
C GLU A 180 7.43 11.44 17.39
N ARG A 181 7.89 10.62 16.44
CA ARG A 181 9.24 10.75 15.87
C ARG A 181 9.32 11.75 14.73
N PHE A 182 8.26 11.87 13.93
CA PHE A 182 8.18 12.70 12.73
C PHE A 182 6.89 13.53 12.75
N PRO A 183 6.83 14.64 13.49
CA PRO A 183 5.64 15.49 13.55
C PRO A 183 5.16 15.94 12.15
N GLY A 184 3.87 15.81 11.92
CA GLY A 184 3.19 16.02 10.64
C GLY A 184 3.36 14.90 9.62
N GLY A 185 4.15 13.86 9.92
CA GLY A 185 4.46 12.75 9.00
C GLY A 185 3.32 11.77 8.78
N THR A 186 2.26 11.82 9.59
CA THR A 186 1.13 10.88 9.50
C THR A 186 -0.09 11.38 8.74
N LEU A 187 -0.18 12.69 8.47
CA LEU A 187 -1.36 13.31 7.84
C LEU A 187 -1.74 12.62 6.51
N LEU A 188 -0.74 12.37 5.67
CA LEU A 188 -0.95 11.74 4.38
C LEU A 188 -1.28 10.25 4.49
N PHE A 189 -0.75 9.54 5.50
CA PHE A 189 -1.18 8.17 5.78
C PHE A 189 -2.66 8.13 6.21
N ALA A 190 -3.09 9.05 7.06
CA ALA A 190 -4.49 9.16 7.47
C ALA A 190 -5.40 9.41 6.25
N GLY A 191 -5.00 10.33 5.36
CA GLY A 191 -5.69 10.56 4.08
C GLY A 191 -5.75 9.32 3.20
N ALA A 192 -4.64 8.58 3.08
CA ALA A 192 -4.59 7.34 2.30
C ALA A 192 -5.53 6.27 2.87
N LEU A 193 -5.52 6.05 4.19
CA LEU A 193 -6.40 5.10 4.87
C LEU A 193 -7.87 5.45 4.67
N ALA A 194 -8.24 6.73 4.80
CA ALA A 194 -9.61 7.19 4.61
C ALA A 194 -10.15 6.87 3.21
N GLN A 195 -9.29 6.90 2.18
CA GLN A 195 -9.67 6.65 0.79
C GLN A 195 -9.89 5.18 0.45
N VAL A 196 -9.04 4.27 0.96
CA VAL A 196 -9.06 2.86 0.50
C VAL A 196 -9.42 1.84 1.57
N TYR A 197 -9.21 2.10 2.86
CA TYR A 197 -9.17 1.03 3.85
C TYR A 197 -10.53 0.35 4.06
N ARG A 198 -11.60 1.14 4.20
CA ARG A 198 -12.97 0.61 4.34
C ARG A 198 -13.39 -0.20 3.12
N TYR A 199 -13.24 0.37 1.92
CA TYR A 199 -13.77 -0.23 0.69
C TYR A 199 -12.94 -1.43 0.23
N SER A 200 -11.61 -1.35 0.33
CA SER A 200 -10.73 -2.47 -0.03
C SER A 200 -11.01 -3.71 0.80
N SER A 201 -11.31 -3.57 2.10
CA SER A 201 -11.66 -4.71 2.96
C SER A 201 -12.90 -5.43 2.45
N GLU A 202 -13.96 -4.68 2.13
CA GLU A 202 -15.22 -5.23 1.63
C GLU A 202 -15.07 -5.88 0.25
N ILE A 203 -14.31 -5.25 -0.65
CA ILE A 203 -14.03 -5.77 -2.00
C ILE A 203 -13.19 -7.05 -1.92
N LEU A 204 -12.15 -7.08 -1.09
CA LEU A 204 -11.26 -8.24 -0.90
C LEU A 204 -11.98 -9.43 -0.25
N HIS A 205 -12.89 -9.15 0.70
CA HIS A 205 -13.72 -10.20 1.29
C HIS A 205 -14.88 -10.64 0.39
N GLY A 206 -15.09 -9.99 -0.77
CA GLY A 206 -16.14 -10.35 -1.71
C GLY A 206 -17.55 -10.15 -1.14
N THR A 207 -17.72 -9.16 -0.25
CA THR A 207 -19.02 -8.91 0.37
C THR A 207 -20.01 -8.35 -0.66
N TYR A 208 -21.30 -8.50 -0.37
CA TYR A 208 -22.34 -7.91 -1.21
C TYR A 208 -22.23 -6.38 -1.25
N PHE A 209 -21.86 -5.74 -0.14
CA PHE A 209 -21.57 -4.32 -0.11
C PHE A 209 -20.43 -3.96 -1.07
N GLY A 210 -19.31 -4.69 -1.04
CA GLY A 210 -18.19 -4.46 -1.96
C GLY A 210 -18.59 -4.58 -3.42
N SER A 211 -19.49 -5.51 -3.73
CA SER A 211 -20.03 -5.71 -5.08
C SER A 211 -20.94 -4.55 -5.51
N ILE A 212 -21.91 -4.13 -4.68
CA ILE A 212 -22.75 -2.97 -4.99
C ILE A 212 -21.90 -1.73 -5.15
N TYR A 213 -21.02 -1.46 -4.19
CA TYR A 213 -20.17 -0.28 -4.18
C TYR A 213 -19.36 -0.17 -5.48
N PHE A 214 -18.73 -1.27 -5.92
CA PHE A 214 -17.92 -1.27 -7.12
C PHE A 214 -18.73 -1.08 -8.41
N TRP A 215 -19.87 -1.76 -8.55
CA TRP A 215 -20.62 -1.74 -9.81
C TRP A 215 -21.54 -0.52 -9.97
N THR A 216 -21.96 0.07 -8.86
CA THR A 216 -23.03 1.07 -8.86
C THR A 216 -22.66 2.37 -8.14
N GLY A 217 -21.46 2.46 -7.55
CA GLY A 217 -21.10 3.58 -6.69
C GLY A 217 -21.98 3.67 -5.43
N GLY A 218 -22.69 2.60 -5.06
CA GLY A 218 -23.67 2.59 -3.98
C GLY A 218 -25.12 2.87 -4.41
N SER A 219 -25.38 3.03 -5.71
CA SER A 219 -26.74 3.19 -6.24
C SER A 219 -27.56 1.90 -6.15
N LYS A 220 -28.88 2.04 -6.01
CA LYS A 220 -29.83 0.91 -5.92
C LYS A 220 -30.26 0.36 -7.28
N ARG A 221 -29.87 1.02 -8.39
CA ARG A 221 -30.22 0.61 -9.76
C ARG A 221 -28.99 0.15 -10.53
N PRO A 222 -29.16 -0.74 -11.53
CA PRO A 222 -28.08 -1.07 -12.46
C PRO A 222 -27.56 0.19 -13.17
N SER A 223 -26.24 0.32 -13.23
CA SER A 223 -25.57 1.39 -13.99
C SER A 223 -25.62 1.09 -15.48
N ASN A 224 -25.82 2.11 -16.31
CA ASN A 224 -25.52 1.99 -17.74
C ASN A 224 -23.99 2.05 -17.97
N ARG A 225 -23.54 1.87 -19.21
CA ARG A 225 -22.10 1.85 -19.53
C ARG A 225 -21.38 3.15 -19.16
N ALA A 226 -21.94 4.31 -19.52
CA ALA A 226 -21.32 5.60 -19.25
C ALA A 226 -21.26 5.89 -17.74
N GLU A 227 -22.34 5.57 -17.01
CA GLU A 227 -22.38 5.64 -15.54
C GLU A 227 -21.34 4.70 -14.90
N THR A 228 -21.14 3.51 -15.46
CA THR A 228 -20.13 2.56 -14.96
C THR A 228 -18.72 3.10 -15.18
N GLU A 229 -18.40 3.57 -16.38
CA GLU A 229 -17.08 4.15 -16.69
C GLU A 229 -16.80 5.40 -15.84
N TRP A 230 -17.83 6.22 -15.59
CA TRP A 230 -17.76 7.34 -14.66
C TRP A 230 -17.42 6.91 -13.24
N VAL A 231 -18.14 5.93 -12.67
CA VAL A 231 -17.90 5.42 -11.32
C VAL A 231 -16.52 4.80 -11.20
N LEU A 232 -16.11 3.99 -12.20
CA LEU A 232 -14.78 3.40 -12.28
C LEU A 232 -13.68 4.46 -12.22
N PHE A 233 -13.87 5.59 -12.89
CA PHE A 233 -12.92 6.69 -12.85
C PHE A 233 -13.03 7.51 -11.55
N SER A 234 -14.15 8.23 -11.39
CA SER A 234 -14.34 9.30 -10.40
C SER A 234 -14.31 8.81 -8.95
N THR A 235 -14.83 7.59 -8.71
CA THR A 235 -14.91 7.02 -7.36
C THR A 235 -13.77 6.05 -7.10
N HIS A 236 -13.52 5.13 -8.04
CA HIS A 236 -12.59 4.04 -7.78
C HIS A 236 -11.15 4.41 -8.11
N LEU A 237 -10.88 4.82 -9.35
CA LEU A 237 -9.52 5.09 -9.77
C LEU A 237 -8.91 6.28 -9.04
N VAL A 238 -9.66 7.38 -8.89
CA VAL A 238 -9.20 8.57 -8.16
C VAL A 238 -8.84 8.21 -6.72
N SER A 239 -9.69 7.47 -5.99
CA SER A 239 -9.39 7.08 -4.60
C SER A 239 -8.17 6.15 -4.49
N VAL A 240 -8.07 5.16 -5.38
CA VAL A 240 -6.93 4.23 -5.44
C VAL A 240 -5.61 4.98 -5.70
N ILE A 241 -5.57 5.82 -6.74
CA ILE A 241 -4.37 6.56 -7.10
C ILE A 241 -3.99 7.56 -6.02
N SER A 242 -4.97 8.30 -5.48
CA SER A 242 -4.73 9.30 -4.43
C SER A 242 -4.18 8.66 -3.16
N ALA A 243 -4.71 7.50 -2.76
CA ALA A 243 -4.18 6.77 -1.61
C ALA A 243 -2.73 6.33 -1.81
N CYS A 244 -2.38 5.85 -3.01
CA CYS A 244 -0.99 5.50 -3.33
C CYS A 244 -0.08 6.74 -3.36
N LEU A 245 -0.52 7.84 -3.96
CA LEU A 245 0.23 9.10 -3.98
C LEU A 245 0.54 9.57 -2.56
N PHE A 246 -0.48 9.63 -1.70
CA PHE A 246 -0.32 10.04 -0.30
C PHE A 246 0.60 9.10 0.49
N ALA A 247 0.42 7.78 0.37
CA ALA A 247 1.27 6.84 1.10
C ALA A 247 2.72 6.86 0.62
N ILE A 248 2.99 6.86 -0.68
CA ILE A 248 4.36 6.93 -1.20
C ILE A 248 5.00 8.26 -0.79
N ARG A 249 4.28 9.37 -0.93
CA ARG A 249 4.78 10.68 -0.51
C ARG A 249 5.17 10.70 0.97
N ALA A 250 4.30 10.21 1.85
CA ALA A 250 4.56 10.17 3.29
C ALA A 250 5.84 9.39 3.62
N VAL A 251 6.03 8.23 2.97
CA VAL A 251 7.25 7.43 3.11
C VAL A 251 8.47 8.24 2.66
N ILE A 252 8.43 8.84 1.47
CA ILE A 252 9.55 9.61 0.94
C ILE A 252 9.90 10.78 1.85
N GLU A 253 8.93 11.54 2.37
CA GLU A 253 9.17 12.64 3.31
C GLU A 253 9.82 12.15 4.62
N ILE A 254 9.38 11.01 5.14
CA ILE A 254 9.96 10.42 6.36
C ILE A 254 11.41 10.00 6.10
N LEU A 255 11.69 9.36 4.97
CA LEU A 255 13.04 8.95 4.59
C LEU A 255 13.95 10.16 4.32
N GLU A 256 13.44 11.23 3.70
CA GLU A 256 14.14 12.50 3.53
C GLU A 256 14.56 13.10 4.86
N ARG A 257 13.69 13.07 5.87
CA ARG A 257 13.99 13.58 7.21
C ARG A 257 14.95 12.66 7.97
N HIS A 258 14.75 11.34 7.87
CA HIS A 258 15.52 10.35 8.62
C HIS A 258 16.95 10.20 8.08
N TYR A 259 17.10 10.04 6.77
CA TYR A 259 18.42 9.91 6.14
C TYR A 259 19.00 11.26 5.69
N GLY A 260 18.22 12.35 5.68
CA GLY A 260 18.73 13.64 5.19
C GLY A 260 18.87 13.67 3.67
N MET A 261 17.97 13.02 2.94
CA MET A 261 17.95 13.05 1.47
C MET A 261 17.38 14.37 0.97
N VAL A 262 17.86 14.84 -0.19
CA VAL A 262 17.42 16.10 -0.81
C VAL A 262 16.95 15.92 -2.25
N GLU A 263 17.35 14.83 -2.90
CA GLU A 263 17.17 14.57 -4.32
C GLU A 263 15.71 14.34 -4.71
N THR A 264 14.87 13.97 -3.74
CA THR A 264 13.43 13.73 -3.94
C THR A 264 12.56 14.92 -3.55
N LYS A 265 13.07 15.90 -2.79
CA LYS A 265 12.25 16.92 -2.08
C LYS A 265 11.38 17.75 -3.00
N GLU A 266 11.99 18.36 -4.01
CA GLU A 266 11.30 19.30 -4.92
C GLU A 266 10.21 18.59 -5.73
N GLU A 267 10.56 17.45 -6.33
CA GLU A 267 9.62 16.69 -7.15
C GLU A 267 8.52 16.05 -6.30
N ASN A 268 8.85 15.56 -5.10
CA ASN A 268 7.86 15.05 -4.16
C ASN A 268 6.85 16.15 -3.83
N ALA A 269 7.31 17.35 -3.45
CA ALA A 269 6.48 18.54 -3.21
C ALA A 269 5.57 18.87 -4.40
N ARG A 270 6.15 18.99 -5.60
CA ARG A 270 5.43 19.41 -6.82
C ARG A 270 4.32 18.45 -7.23
N ILE A 271 4.48 17.13 -7.02
CA ILE A 271 3.43 16.16 -7.38
C ILE A 271 2.14 16.40 -6.59
N LEU A 272 2.21 16.80 -5.32
CA LEU A 272 1.02 17.08 -4.52
C LEU A 272 0.32 18.37 -4.98
N GLU A 273 1.08 19.41 -5.29
CA GLU A 273 0.53 20.65 -5.85
C GLU A 273 -0.21 20.35 -7.15
N LEU A 274 0.42 19.60 -8.05
CA LEU A 274 -0.20 19.18 -9.31
C LEU A 274 -1.45 18.32 -9.09
N LEU A 275 -1.47 17.47 -8.07
CA LEU A 275 -2.66 16.70 -7.72
C LEU A 275 -3.80 17.61 -7.30
N VAL A 276 -3.53 18.60 -6.43
CA VAL A 276 -4.53 19.59 -5.99
C VAL A 276 -5.03 20.40 -7.18
N GLU A 277 -4.13 20.97 -7.99
CA GLU A 277 -4.45 21.69 -9.23
C GLU A 277 -5.34 20.82 -10.14
N THR A 278 -4.98 19.57 -10.36
CA THR A 278 -5.75 18.61 -11.19
C THR A 278 -7.14 18.37 -10.61
N VAL A 279 -7.26 18.16 -9.29
CA VAL A 279 -8.56 17.92 -8.65
C VAL A 279 -9.45 19.16 -8.76
N GLU A 280 -8.90 20.35 -8.51
CA GLU A 280 -9.63 21.62 -8.60
C GLU A 280 -10.08 21.93 -10.03
N GLU A 281 -9.19 21.82 -11.01
CA GLU A 281 -9.47 22.15 -12.41
C GLU A 281 -10.35 21.13 -13.12
N HIS A 282 -10.34 19.86 -12.69
CA HIS A 282 -10.91 18.78 -13.48
C HIS A 282 -11.98 17.96 -12.77
N LEU A 283 -12.00 17.89 -11.43
CA LEU A 283 -13.01 17.12 -10.70
C LEU A 283 -14.11 17.99 -10.08
N VAL A 284 -13.83 19.27 -9.76
CA VAL A 284 -14.86 20.16 -9.19
C VAL A 284 -15.97 20.51 -10.20
N HIS A 285 -15.66 20.43 -11.49
CA HIS A 285 -16.61 20.74 -12.58
C HIS A 285 -17.37 19.52 -13.11
N LEU A 286 -17.12 18.36 -12.52
CA LEU A 286 -17.70 17.09 -12.91
C LEU A 286 -18.95 16.84 -12.05
N SER A 287 -20.14 17.14 -12.58
CA SER A 287 -21.39 16.92 -11.84
C SER A 287 -21.87 15.49 -12.01
N PRO A 288 -22.32 14.81 -10.93
CA PRO A 288 -23.07 13.57 -11.05
C PRO A 288 -24.28 13.72 -11.99
N GLU A 289 -24.91 14.91 -12.03
CA GLU A 289 -26.08 15.18 -12.88
C GLU A 289 -25.76 15.05 -14.38
N ASP A 290 -24.50 15.27 -14.79
CA ASP A 290 -24.07 15.13 -16.18
C ASP A 290 -24.14 13.67 -16.66
N PHE A 291 -24.06 12.70 -15.74
CA PHE A 291 -24.03 11.26 -16.03
C PHE A 291 -25.29 10.52 -15.59
N PHE A 292 -25.91 10.96 -14.49
CA PHE A 292 -27.08 10.32 -13.89
C PHE A 292 -28.41 11.01 -14.25
N GLY A 293 -28.37 12.19 -14.90
CA GLY A 293 -29.52 13.07 -15.08
C GLY A 293 -29.94 13.78 -13.78
N PRO A 294 -30.89 14.73 -13.83
CA PRO A 294 -31.45 15.30 -12.61
C PRO A 294 -32.13 14.19 -11.78
N ALA A 295 -31.89 14.24 -10.47
CA ALA A 295 -32.45 13.28 -9.50
C ALA A 295 -33.98 13.28 -9.46
#